data_AF-A0A7C5B853-F1
#
_entry.id   AF-A0A7C5B853-F1
#
_cell.length_a   1.000
_cell.length_b   1.000
_cell.length_c   1.000
_cell.angle_alpha   90.00
_cell.angle_beta   90.00
_cell.angle_gamma   90.00
#
_symmetry.space_group_name_H-M   'P 1'
#
loop_
_entity.id
_entity.type
_entity.pdbx_description
1 polymer ?
#
loop_
_entity_poly.entity_id
_entity_poly.type
_entity_poly.pdbx_seq_one_letter_code
_entity_poly.pdbx_strand_id
1 'polypeptide(L)'
;SANFVSVGVTIDGKNTLSETLGVVSPNANVSASFTWQVRAGRHTFTYTIDATNAIDEMIETNNIKEIVVNVGEESSGGFGVTTLMLIGVLLAVLAVIVIFLILWKKKKDAIRAEEEELRRQIYKK
;
A
#
# COMPACT_ATOMS: atom_id res chain seq x y z
N SER A 1 -42.12 30.24 -1.47
CA SER A 1 -41.40 29.09 -2.02
C SER A 1 -40.54 28.51 -0.91
N ALA A 2 -40.51 27.19 -0.73
CA ALA A 2 -39.48 26.57 0.09
C ALA A 2 -38.19 26.60 -0.73
N ASN A 3 -37.22 27.41 -0.32
CA ASN A 3 -35.94 27.50 -1.03
C ASN A 3 -35.08 26.32 -0.57
N PHE A 4 -34.98 25.31 -1.42
CA PHE A 4 -34.07 24.18 -1.22
C PHE A 4 -32.66 24.60 -1.64
N VAL A 5 -31.68 24.26 -0.82
CA VAL A 5 -30.28 24.65 -1.04
C VAL A 5 -29.54 23.48 -1.67
N SER A 6 -28.94 23.68 -2.86
CA SER A 6 -28.03 22.67 -3.41
C SER A 6 -26.67 22.76 -2.73
N VAL A 7 -26.05 21.62 -2.46
CA VAL A 7 -24.69 21.52 -1.94
C VAL A 7 -23.88 20.54 -2.77
N GLY A 8 -22.62 20.88 -2.99
CA GLY A 8 -21.70 20.09 -3.79
C GLY A 8 -20.33 20.01 -3.14
N VAL A 9 -19.67 18.87 -3.33
CA VAL A 9 -18.26 18.69 -2.98
C VAL A 9 -17.53 18.07 -4.15
N THR A 10 -16.44 18.70 -4.55
CA THR A 10 -15.48 18.11 -5.49
C THR A 10 -14.14 17.87 -4.81
N ILE A 11 -13.47 16.79 -5.19
CA ILE A 11 -12.11 16.47 -4.74
C ILE A 11 -11.26 16.39 -6.00
N ASP A 12 -10.26 17.26 -6.10
CA ASP A 12 -9.41 17.43 -7.28
C ASP A 12 -10.23 17.69 -8.56
N GLY A 13 -11.31 18.46 -8.42
CA GLY A 13 -12.24 18.78 -9.51
C GLY A 13 -13.22 17.65 -9.86
N LYS A 14 -13.17 16.50 -9.18
CA LYS A 14 -14.13 15.39 -9.37
C LYS A 14 -15.30 15.50 -8.38
N ASN A 15 -16.52 15.55 -8.91
CA ASN A 15 -17.74 15.52 -8.10
C ASN A 15 -17.78 14.27 -7.20
N THR A 16 -17.81 14.51 -5.88
CA THR A 16 -17.86 13.49 -4.82
C THR A 16 -19.22 13.49 -4.13
N LEU A 17 -19.81 14.67 -3.94
CA LEU A 17 -21.15 14.86 -3.39
C LEU A 17 -21.93 15.86 -4.25
N SER A 18 -23.21 15.59 -4.46
CA SER A 18 -24.20 16.54 -4.97
C SER A 18 -25.53 16.21 -4.30
N GLU A 19 -25.99 17.09 -3.42
CA GLU A 19 -27.20 16.88 -2.61
C GLU A 19 -28.03 18.16 -2.57
N THR A 20 -29.34 18.01 -2.37
CA THR A 20 -30.24 19.14 -2.14
C THR A 20 -30.77 19.03 -0.72
N LEU A 21 -30.46 20.06 0.08
CA LEU A 21 -30.90 20.15 1.46
C LEU A 21 -32.24 20.88 1.54
N GLY A 22 -32.97 20.59 2.61
CA GLY A 22 -34.24 21.25 2.91
C GLY A 22 -34.10 22.75 3.18
N VAL A 23 -35.22 23.37 3.58
CA VAL A 23 -35.23 24.79 3.93
C VAL A 23 -34.31 25.06 5.11
N VAL A 24 -33.42 26.03 4.93
CA VAL A 24 -32.55 26.55 5.98
C VAL A 24 -33.20 27.79 6.58
N SER A 25 -33.56 27.73 7.86
CA SER A 25 -34.09 28.90 8.57
C SER A 25 -33.01 29.97 8.77
N PRO A 26 -33.38 31.26 8.90
CA PRO A 26 -32.41 32.32 9.22
C PRO A 26 -31.59 31.97 10.47
N ASN A 27 -30.28 32.19 10.41
CA ASN A 27 -29.30 31.86 11.47
C ASN A 27 -29.23 30.38 11.86
N ALA A 28 -29.87 29.47 11.10
CA ALA A 28 -29.72 28.04 11.31
C ALA A 28 -28.49 27.50 10.57
N ASN A 29 -27.99 26.37 11.04
CA ASN A 29 -26.95 25.59 10.37
C ASN A 29 -27.54 24.25 9.94
N VAL A 30 -27.09 23.75 8.80
CA VAL A 30 -27.39 22.40 8.33
C VAL A 30 -26.09 21.74 7.88
N SER A 31 -26.04 20.42 7.90
CA SER A 31 -24.83 19.67 7.55
C SER A 31 -25.13 18.59 6.53
N ALA A 32 -24.25 18.46 5.55
CA ALA A 32 -24.17 17.33 4.63
C ALA A 32 -22.88 16.55 4.91
N SER A 33 -22.95 15.23 4.88
CA SER A 33 -21.82 14.34 5.16
C SER A 33 -21.57 13.41 3.99
N PHE A 34 -20.31 13.13 3.71
CA PHE A 34 -19.91 12.15 2.68
C PHE A 34 -18.70 11.35 3.16
N THR A 35 -18.50 10.18 2.55
CA THR A 35 -17.30 9.36 2.77
C THR A 35 -16.35 9.50 1.60
N TRP A 36 -15.05 9.49 1.89
CA TRP A 36 -14.00 9.58 0.88
C TRP A 36 -12.95 8.50 1.11
N GLN A 37 -12.60 7.80 0.03
CA GLN A 37 -11.50 6.84 0.02
C GLN A 37 -10.18 7.62 -0.05
N VAL A 38 -9.53 7.75 1.10
CA VAL A 38 -8.28 8.49 1.28
C VAL A 38 -7.19 7.91 0.38
N ARG A 39 -6.45 8.80 -0.29
CA ARG A 39 -5.24 8.47 -1.05
C ARG A 39 -4.13 9.37 -0.56
N ALA A 40 -2.91 8.85 -0.57
CA ALA A 40 -1.74 9.66 -0.27
C ALA A 40 -1.56 10.73 -1.36
N GLY A 41 -1.08 11.90 -0.95
CA GLY A 41 -0.88 13.04 -1.83
C GLY A 41 -1.63 14.30 -1.38
N ARG A 42 -1.51 15.33 -2.20
CA ARG A 42 -2.19 16.61 -2.02
C ARG A 42 -3.53 16.59 -2.74
N HIS A 43 -4.60 16.82 -1.99
CA HIS A 43 -5.97 16.85 -2.48
C HIS A 43 -6.60 18.23 -2.25
N THR A 44 -7.34 18.73 -3.25
CA THR A 44 -8.07 20.00 -3.17
C THR A 44 -9.57 19.72 -3.09
N PHE A 45 -10.17 20.07 -1.97
CA PHE A 45 -11.61 19.99 -1.73
C PHE A 45 -12.24 21.32 -2.10
N THR A 46 -13.28 21.28 -2.93
CA THR A 46 -14.10 22.45 -3.23
C THR A 46 -15.52 22.17 -2.75
N TYR A 47 -16.00 22.99 -1.82
CA TYR A 47 -17.37 22.97 -1.34
C TYR A 47 -18.13 24.10 -2.03
N THR A 48 -19.29 23.78 -2.58
CA THR A 48 -20.17 24.74 -3.27
C THR A 48 -21.55 24.68 -2.67
N ILE A 49 -22.11 25.84 -2.32
CA ILE A 49 -23.51 26.01 -1.90
C ILE A 49 -24.24 26.73 -3.04
N ASP A 50 -25.48 26.35 -3.29
CA ASP A 50 -26.32 26.91 -4.35
C ASP A 50 -25.58 27.10 -5.70
N ALA A 51 -24.99 26.03 -6.23
CA ALA A 51 -24.16 26.12 -7.44
C ALA A 51 -24.93 26.60 -8.68
N THR A 52 -26.26 26.56 -8.64
CA THR A 52 -27.15 27.07 -9.69
C THR A 52 -27.56 28.53 -9.50
N ASN A 53 -27.13 29.17 -8.40
CA ASN A 53 -27.51 30.54 -8.02
C ASN A 53 -29.04 30.72 -8.02
N ALA A 54 -29.75 29.72 -7.49
CA ALA A 54 -31.21 29.65 -7.47
C ALA A 54 -31.83 30.44 -6.30
N ILE A 55 -31.04 30.77 -5.28
CA ILE A 55 -31.42 31.52 -4.09
C ILE A 55 -30.69 32.86 -4.16
N ASP A 56 -31.45 33.96 -4.19
CA ASP A 56 -30.89 35.31 -4.15
C ASP A 56 -30.42 35.62 -2.73
N GLU A 57 -29.11 35.60 -2.54
CA GLU A 57 -28.44 35.88 -1.28
C GLU A 57 -27.77 37.25 -1.32
N MET A 58 -27.53 37.85 -0.14
CA MET A 58 -26.93 39.17 -0.07
C MET A 58 -25.52 39.23 -0.70
N ILE A 59 -24.80 38.10 -0.73
CA ILE A 59 -23.43 38.01 -1.23
C ILE A 59 -23.23 36.67 -1.94
N GLU A 60 -23.50 36.59 -3.25
CA GLU A 60 -23.36 35.35 -4.02
C GLU A 60 -21.93 34.78 -4.11
N THR A 61 -20.92 35.60 -3.82
CA THR A 61 -19.51 35.20 -3.94
C THR A 61 -18.99 34.41 -2.74
N ASN A 62 -19.78 34.23 -1.68
CA ASN A 62 -19.35 33.53 -0.46
C ASN A 62 -19.71 32.04 -0.44
N ASN A 63 -20.30 31.53 -1.51
CA ASN A 63 -20.84 30.17 -1.62
C ASN A 63 -19.82 29.09 -2.01
N ILE A 64 -18.55 29.48 -2.19
CA ILE A 64 -17.47 28.57 -2.58
C ILE A 64 -16.37 28.59 -1.51
N LYS A 65 -15.99 27.40 -1.05
CA LYS A 65 -14.87 27.21 -0.13
C LYS A 65 -13.91 26.17 -0.65
N GLU A 66 -12.63 26.51 -0.72
CA GLU A 66 -11.56 25.57 -1.03
C GLU A 66 -10.74 25.23 0.21
N ILE A 67 -10.39 23.94 0.35
CA ILE A 67 -9.53 23.41 1.40
C ILE A 67 -8.53 22.45 0.78
N VAL A 68 -7.25 22.61 1.12
CA VAL A 68 -6.18 21.69 0.69
C VAL A 68 -5.87 20.72 1.84
N VAL A 69 -5.92 19.42 1.54
CA VAL A 69 -5.59 18.34 2.47
C VAL A 69 -4.37 17.59 1.95
N ASN A 70 -3.33 17.49 2.77
CA ASN A 70 -2.16 16.67 2.47
C ASN A 70 -2.26 15.38 3.26
N VAL A 71 -2.32 14.26 2.54
CA VAL A 71 -2.33 12.92 3.11
C VAL A 71 -0.93 12.35 2.96
N GLY A 72 -0.30 11.99 4.08
CA GLY A 72 1.01 11.35 4.07
C GLY A 72 0.97 10.00 3.38
N GLU A 73 2.08 9.60 2.76
CA GLU A 73 2.27 8.22 2.34
C GLU A 73 2.43 7.33 3.60
N GLU A 74 1.80 6.15 3.59
CA GLU A 74 2.13 5.15 4.59
C GLU A 74 3.61 4.81 4.44
N SER A 75 4.37 4.97 5.53
CA SER A 75 5.75 4.49 5.57
C SER A 75 5.71 2.98 5.34
N SER A 76 6.07 2.53 4.14
CA SER A 76 6.26 1.11 3.82
C SER A 76 7.49 0.60 4.56
N GLY A 77 7.37 0.42 5.86
CA GLY A 77 8.39 -0.16 6.72
C GLY A 77 8.54 -1.63 6.39
N GLY A 78 9.39 -1.97 5.42
CA GLY A 78 9.60 -3.39 5.11
C GLY A 78 10.35 -3.76 3.84
N PHE A 79 11.23 -2.92 3.28
CA PHE A 79 12.03 -3.35 2.11
C PHE A 79 13.35 -4.07 2.46
N GLY A 80 13.76 -4.12 3.74
CA GLY A 80 15.08 -4.64 4.14
C GLY A 80 15.13 -6.03 4.78
N VAL A 81 14.04 -6.51 5.39
CA VAL A 81 14.13 -7.72 6.25
C VAL A 81 13.94 -9.01 5.44
N THR A 82 13.02 -9.03 4.48
CA THR A 82 12.69 -10.25 3.71
C THR A 82 13.76 -10.59 2.68
N THR A 83 14.38 -9.60 2.04
CA THR A 83 15.46 -9.79 1.06
C THR A 83 16.74 -10.32 1.72
N LEU A 84 17.11 -9.78 2.89
CA LEU A 84 18.25 -10.28 3.67
C LEU A 84 17.99 -11.69 4.21
N MET A 85 16.76 -12.01 4.64
CA MET A 85 16.39 -13.37 5.04
C MET A 85 16.51 -14.37 3.89
N LEU A 86 16.07 -14.02 2.67
CA LEU A 86 16.19 -14.90 1.50
C LEU A 86 17.65 -15.18 1.11
N ILE A 87 18.51 -14.15 1.14
CA ILE A 87 19.96 -14.33 0.90
C ILE A 87 20.57 -15.23 1.98
N GLY A 88 20.23 -14.99 3.25
CA GLY A 88 20.71 -15.81 4.37
C GLY A 88 20.31 -17.29 4.24
N VAL A 89 19.05 -17.56 3.88
CA VAL A 89 18.55 -18.93 3.65
C VAL A 89 19.26 -19.58 2.47
N LEU A 90 19.45 -18.85 1.36
CA LEU A 90 20.15 -19.38 0.18
C LEU A 90 21.61 -19.77 0.52
N LEU A 91 22.32 -18.94 1.27
CA LEU A 91 23.68 -19.24 1.72
C LEU A 91 23.74 -20.45 2.65
N ALA A 92 22.77 -20.59 3.57
CA ALA A 92 22.69 -21.75 4.46
C ALA A 92 22.45 -23.05 3.67
N VAL A 93 21.56 -23.04 2.67
CA VAL A 93 21.30 -24.20 1.79
C VAL A 93 22.55 -24.56 0.99
N LEU A 94 23.25 -23.58 0.42
CA LEU A 94 24.50 -23.80 -0.30
C LEU A 94 25.58 -24.41 0.60
N ALA A 95 25.70 -23.94 1.85
CA ALA A 95 26.65 -24.50 2.81
C ALA A 95 26.34 -25.98 3.11
N VAL A 96 25.07 -26.35 3.31
CA VAL A 96 24.66 -27.74 3.53
C VAL A 96 24.97 -28.62 2.32
N ILE A 97 24.70 -28.13 1.11
CA ILE A 97 25.04 -28.86 -0.13
C ILE A 97 26.55 -29.08 -0.22
N VAL A 98 27.37 -28.05 0.04
CA VAL A 98 28.84 -28.16 0.00
C VAL A 98 29.33 -29.15 1.04
N ILE A 99 28.84 -29.08 2.29
CA ILE A 99 29.20 -30.03 3.35
C ILE A 99 28.85 -31.46 2.93
N PHE A 100 27.65 -31.67 2.38
CA PHE A 100 27.23 -32.97 1.88
C PHE A 100 28.14 -33.50 0.77
N LEU A 101 28.51 -32.66 -0.20
CA LEU A 101 29.43 -33.03 -1.28
C LEU A 101 30.83 -33.39 -0.76
N ILE A 102 31.35 -32.65 0.21
CA ILE A 102 32.63 -32.94 0.86
C ILE A 102 32.58 -34.30 1.55
N LEU A 103 31.53 -34.56 2.34
CA LEU A 103 31.37 -35.83 3.04
C LEU A 103 31.21 -37.00 2.05
N TRP A 104 30.44 -36.81 0.98
CA TRP A 104 30.25 -37.82 -0.04
C TRP A 104 31.55 -38.16 -0.79
N LYS A 105 32.37 -37.14 -1.11
CA LYS A 105 33.69 -37.34 -1.70
C LYS A 105 34.61 -38.14 -0.77
N LYS A 106 34.71 -37.74 0.50
CA LYS A 106 35.53 -38.46 1.50
C LYS A 106 35.13 -39.93 1.64
N LYS A 107 33.81 -40.21 1.61
CA LYS A 107 33.30 -41.59 1.66
C LYS A 107 33.69 -42.40 0.41
N LYS A 108 33.59 -41.81 -0.79
CA LYS A 108 33.99 -42.48 -2.04
C LYS A 108 35.48 -42.81 -2.07
N ASP A 109 36.31 -41.88 -1.62
CA ASP A 109 37.76 -42.06 -1.58
C ASP A 109 38.17 -43.17 -0.60
N ALA A 110 37.50 -43.26 0.56
CA ALA A 110 37.72 -44.33 1.54
C ALA A 110 37.35 -45.73 1.01
N ILE A 111 36.19 -45.85 0.35
CA ILE A 111 35.75 -47.12 -0.26
C ILE A 111 36.74 -47.56 -1.35
N ARG A 112 37.21 -46.62 -2.19
CA ARG A 112 38.19 -46.92 -3.23
C ARG A 112 39.52 -47.41 -2.65
N ALA A 113 39.98 -46.81 -1.55
CA ALA A 113 41.20 -47.24 -0.87
C ALA A 113 41.07 -48.67 -0.31
N GLU A 114 39.94 -49.00 0.30
CA GLU A 114 39.66 -50.35 0.81
C GLU A 114 39.61 -51.40 -0.31
N GLU A 115 38.97 -51.08 -1.44
CA GLU A 115 38.96 -51.97 -2.62
C GLU A 115 40.38 -52.19 -3.18
N GLU A 116 41.22 -51.15 -3.23
CA GLU A 116 42.61 -51.28 -3.70
C GLU A 116 43.45 -52.14 -2.76
N GLU A 117 43.28 -51.98 -1.44
CA GLU A 117 43.95 -52.83 -0.45
C GLU A 117 43.51 -54.29 -0.55
N LEU A 118 42.20 -54.55 -0.67
CA LEU A 118 41.67 -55.89 -0.84
C LEU A 118 42.20 -56.55 -2.12
N ARG A 119 42.21 -55.82 -3.23
CA ARG A 119 42.79 -56.31 -4.50
C ARG A 119 44.26 -56.68 -4.32
N ARG A 120 45.07 -55.82 -3.67
CA ARG A 120 46.48 -56.11 -3.40
C ARG A 120 46.67 -57.37 -2.56
N GLN A 121 45.80 -57.62 -1.57
CA GLN A 121 45.87 -58.84 -0.77
C GLN A 121 45.55 -60.10 -1.57
N ILE A 122 44.55 -60.05 -2.47
CA ILE A 122 44.17 -61.20 -3.31
C ILE A 122 45.29 -61.61 -4.27
N TYR A 123 45.97 -60.66 -4.91
CA TYR A 123 47.02 -60.96 -5.90
C TYR A 123 48.39 -61.32 -5.32
N LYS A 124 48.57 -61.22 -3.99
CA LYS A 124 49.84 -61.52 -3.31
C LYS A 124 49.90 -62.96 -2.75
N LYS A 125 48.87 -63.78 -3.01
CA LYS A 125 48.72 -65.17 -2.57
C LYS A 125 48.77 -66.11 -3.76
#